data_AF-A0A6L9IQZ3-F1
#
_entry.id   AF-A0A6L9IQZ3-F1
#
_cell.length_a   1.000
_cell.length_b   1.000
_cell.length_c   1.000
_cell.angle_alpha   90.00
_cell.angle_beta   90.00
_cell.angle_gamma   90.00
#
_symmetry.space_group_name_H-M   'P 1'
#
loop_
_entity.id
_entity.type
_entity.pdbx_description
1 polymer ?
#
loop_
_entity_poly.entity_id
_entity_poly.type
_entity_poly.pdbx_seq_one_letter_code
_entity_poly.pdbx_strand_id
1 'polypeptide(L)'
;MSGYNAADVPPSRARIARKYLRRRAPISWVGAILGLMLGISGGLFYTWSVNPVVEFDTAPAQLNPADKTHYIVAITLSYANDGDVIRAVDRLVNLQLEGDPIQAVADTACDLATSGYADTERGLNALYSMMRFYGPQGRSGCADELIGVPPAAPTIPALAQNPTPTLTPPASKTPTLTPVLRPTASPVQVIIPTVPPQNTFALIDANTFCDVARSGLIEVYVYELNGSVGVPGQAIRARGGGGESVFFTGLKPERGPAYADFQMTAGQSYIIDMPGQSQPIDQPLQAVPCTTPDGQQTTISYRVRFRASG
;
A
#
# COMPACT_ATOMS: atom_id res chain seq x y z
N MET A 1 -78.21 7.46 -82.59
CA MET A 1 -77.05 7.52 -81.67
C MET A 1 -77.27 6.45 -80.62
N SER A 2 -76.69 5.26 -80.83
CA SER A 2 -75.34 4.84 -80.34
C SER A 2 -75.48 4.24 -78.93
N GLY A 3 -75.21 2.97 -78.64
CA GLY A 3 -74.71 1.84 -79.42
C GLY A 3 -74.52 0.63 -78.47
N TYR A 4 -74.83 -0.57 -78.98
CA TYR A 4 -74.26 -1.92 -78.74
C TYR A 4 -73.33 -2.19 -77.54
N ASN A 5 -73.25 -3.36 -76.92
CA ASN A 5 -74.07 -4.59 -76.83
C ASN A 5 -73.42 -5.45 -75.72
N ALA A 6 -74.17 -6.41 -75.19
CA ALA A 6 -73.74 -7.39 -74.19
C ALA A 6 -72.70 -8.40 -74.73
N ALA A 7 -71.77 -8.84 -73.86
CA ALA A 7 -71.59 -10.26 -73.46
C ALA A 7 -70.33 -10.48 -72.58
N ASP A 8 -70.59 -11.00 -71.37
CA ASP A 8 -69.96 -12.14 -70.68
C ASP A 8 -68.48 -12.25 -70.23
N VAL A 9 -68.39 -13.00 -69.11
CA VAL A 9 -67.29 -13.83 -68.52
C VAL A 9 -66.40 -13.15 -67.44
N PRO A 10 -66.03 -13.80 -66.30
CA PRO A 10 -66.80 -14.41 -65.20
C PRO A 10 -66.20 -14.00 -63.80
N PRO A 11 -66.63 -14.55 -62.63
CA PRO A 11 -66.31 -13.95 -61.33
C PRO A 11 -65.09 -14.60 -60.65
N SER A 12 -64.19 -13.79 -60.04
CA SER A 12 -63.26 -14.29 -59.01
C SER A 12 -62.51 -13.17 -58.25
N ARG A 13 -63.07 -12.65 -57.15
CA ARG A 13 -62.31 -11.93 -56.10
C ARG A 13 -63.05 -12.09 -54.77
N ALA A 14 -62.46 -12.39 -53.63
CA ALA A 14 -61.08 -12.65 -53.26
C ALA A 14 -61.08 -13.51 -51.97
N ARG A 15 -60.20 -14.52 -51.91
CA ARG A 15 -59.89 -15.25 -50.68
C ARG A 15 -59.12 -14.34 -49.73
N ILE A 16 -59.68 -14.07 -48.55
CA ILE A 16 -58.96 -13.41 -47.45
C ILE A 16 -57.88 -14.37 -46.96
N ALA A 17 -56.62 -14.06 -47.27
CA ALA A 17 -55.46 -14.77 -46.77
C ALA A 17 -55.28 -14.49 -45.27
N ARG A 18 -55.48 -15.51 -44.43
CA ARG A 18 -55.12 -15.48 -43.01
C ARG A 18 -53.59 -15.50 -42.89
N LYS A 19 -53.01 -14.31 -42.73
CA LYS A 19 -51.58 -14.09 -42.45
C LYS A 19 -51.26 -14.47 -40.99
N TYR A 20 -50.33 -15.40 -40.83
CA TYR A 20 -49.42 -15.60 -39.69
C TYR A 20 -50.02 -15.84 -38.28
N LEU A 21 -50.32 -17.10 -37.96
CA LEU A 21 -50.15 -17.60 -36.60
C LEU A 21 -48.73 -18.18 -36.47
N ARG A 22 -47.77 -17.34 -36.07
CA ARG A 22 -46.42 -17.78 -35.66
C ARG A 22 -46.56 -18.60 -34.38
N ARG A 23 -46.40 -19.93 -34.48
CA ARG A 23 -46.25 -20.85 -33.35
C ARG A 23 -45.03 -20.41 -32.54
N ARG A 24 -45.23 -19.82 -31.35
CA ARG A 24 -44.16 -19.65 -30.36
C ARG A 24 -43.84 -21.04 -29.83
N ALA A 25 -42.67 -21.57 -30.16
CA ALA A 25 -42.21 -22.82 -29.57
C ALA A 25 -42.04 -22.61 -28.05
N PRO A 26 -42.59 -23.50 -27.19
CA PRO A 26 -42.36 -23.41 -25.76
C PRO A 26 -40.89 -23.72 -25.51
N ILE A 27 -40.20 -22.81 -24.83
CA ILE A 27 -38.84 -23.04 -24.35
C ILE A 27 -38.85 -24.34 -23.54
N SER A 28 -38.02 -25.31 -23.94
CA SER A 28 -37.89 -26.59 -23.24
C SER A 28 -37.34 -26.33 -21.85
N TRP A 29 -38.22 -26.33 -20.84
CA TRP A 29 -37.89 -26.08 -19.44
C TRP A 29 -36.79 -27.01 -18.92
N VAL A 30 -36.74 -28.26 -19.39
CA VAL A 30 -35.69 -29.22 -19.06
C VAL A 30 -34.33 -28.75 -19.55
N GLY A 31 -34.26 -28.26 -20.79
CA GLY A 31 -33.02 -27.69 -21.35
C GLY A 31 -32.57 -26.44 -20.60
N ALA A 32 -33.52 -25.60 -20.16
CA ALA A 32 -33.23 -24.42 -19.37
C ALA A 32 -32.63 -24.77 -17.99
N ILE A 33 -33.18 -25.78 -17.31
CA ILE A 33 -32.68 -26.22 -15.99
C ILE A 33 -31.29 -26.85 -16.10
N LEU A 34 -31.05 -27.70 -17.11
CA LEU A 34 -29.73 -28.30 -17.33
C LEU A 34 -28.67 -27.25 -17.67
N GLY A 35 -29.01 -26.27 -18.49
CA GLY A 35 -28.12 -25.14 -18.80
C GLY A 35 -27.80 -24.30 -17.56
N LEU A 36 -28.80 -24.03 -16.71
CA LEU A 36 -28.61 -23.31 -15.45
C LEU A 36 -27.67 -24.07 -14.49
N MET A 37 -27.89 -25.37 -14.31
CA MET A 37 -27.06 -26.22 -13.44
C MET A 37 -25.60 -26.26 -13.89
N LEU A 38 -25.37 -26.41 -15.20
CA LEU A 38 -24.03 -26.38 -15.77
C LEU A 38 -23.38 -24.99 -15.63
N GLY A 39 -24.15 -23.93 -15.86
CA GLY A 39 -23.68 -22.55 -15.71
C GLY A 39 -23.29 -22.21 -14.27
N ILE A 40 -24.12 -22.57 -13.28
CA ILE A 40 -23.82 -22.33 -11.87
C ILE A 40 -22.60 -23.13 -11.44
N SER A 41 -22.56 -24.43 -11.76
CA SER A 41 -21.41 -25.28 -11.41
C SER A 41 -20.10 -24.77 -12.01
N GLY A 42 -20.13 -24.37 -13.29
CA GLY A 42 -18.97 -23.80 -13.96
C GLY A 42 -18.55 -22.45 -13.38
N GLY A 43 -19.51 -21.57 -13.08
CA GLY A 43 -19.26 -20.28 -12.44
C GLY A 43 -18.63 -20.43 -11.06
N LEU A 44 -19.19 -21.30 -10.21
CA LEU A 44 -18.68 -21.56 -8.86
C LEU A 44 -17.25 -22.12 -8.88
N PHE A 45 -17.00 -23.07 -9.78
CA PHE A 45 -15.66 -23.64 -9.96
C PHE A 45 -14.66 -22.57 -10.42
N TYR A 46 -15.06 -21.71 -11.36
CA TYR A 46 -14.23 -20.61 -11.80
C TYR A 46 -13.91 -19.62 -10.67
N THR A 47 -14.92 -19.21 -9.90
CA THR A 47 -14.72 -18.25 -8.79
C THR A 47 -13.94 -18.83 -7.62
N TRP A 48 -13.96 -20.14 -7.37
CA TRP A 48 -13.20 -20.72 -6.25
C TRP A 48 -11.81 -21.23 -6.64
N SER A 49 -11.66 -21.81 -7.83
CA SER A 49 -10.41 -22.46 -8.23
C SER A 49 -9.50 -21.59 -9.09
N VAL A 50 -10.07 -20.64 -9.84
CA VAL A 50 -9.29 -19.82 -10.81
C VAL A 50 -9.07 -18.41 -10.28
N ASN A 51 -10.08 -17.80 -9.66
CA ASN A 51 -9.99 -16.44 -9.13
C ASN A 51 -10.78 -16.27 -7.82
N PRO A 52 -10.28 -16.82 -6.70
CA PRO A 52 -10.90 -16.63 -5.38
C PRO A 52 -11.00 -15.14 -5.05
N VAL A 53 -12.11 -14.75 -4.43
CA VAL A 53 -12.31 -13.37 -3.97
C VAL A 53 -11.23 -13.02 -2.95
N VAL A 54 -10.42 -12.02 -3.26
CA VAL A 54 -9.47 -11.42 -2.33
C VAL A 54 -10.14 -10.16 -1.79
N GLU A 55 -10.32 -10.07 -0.47
CA GLU A 55 -10.81 -8.84 0.15
C GLU A 55 -9.66 -7.83 0.23
N PHE A 56 -9.84 -6.66 -0.40
CA PHE A 56 -8.80 -5.64 -0.54
C PHE A 56 -8.84 -4.58 0.59
N ASP A 57 -9.91 -4.53 1.37
CA ASP A 57 -10.17 -3.53 2.41
C ASP A 57 -10.39 -4.16 3.80
N THR A 58 -9.66 -5.22 4.12
CA THR A 58 -9.74 -5.89 5.42
C THR A 58 -9.02 -5.07 6.48
N ALA A 59 -9.74 -4.53 7.46
CA ALA A 59 -9.10 -3.86 8.59
C ALA A 59 -8.27 -4.89 9.40
N PRO A 60 -7.16 -4.50 10.06
CA PRO A 60 -6.32 -5.44 10.81
C PRO A 60 -7.08 -6.25 11.89
N ALA A 61 -8.12 -5.67 12.47
CA ALA A 61 -8.98 -6.35 13.44
C ALA A 61 -9.83 -7.48 12.84
N GLN A 62 -10.15 -7.41 11.54
CA GLN A 62 -11.00 -8.37 10.82
C GLN A 62 -10.23 -9.59 10.27
N LEU A 63 -8.91 -9.61 10.44
CA LEU A 63 -8.08 -10.76 10.03
C LEU A 63 -8.52 -12.04 10.76
N ASN A 64 -8.42 -13.17 10.06
CA ASN A 64 -8.57 -14.47 10.71
C ASN A 64 -7.39 -14.72 11.69
N PRO A 65 -7.51 -15.68 12.62
CA PRO A 65 -6.49 -15.90 13.65
C PRO A 65 -5.08 -16.20 13.10
N ALA A 66 -4.96 -16.95 12.01
CA ALA A 66 -3.67 -17.28 11.41
C ALA A 66 -2.99 -16.04 10.81
N ASP A 67 -3.77 -15.19 10.13
CA ASP A 67 -3.26 -13.94 9.55
C ASP A 67 -2.92 -12.92 10.64
N LYS A 68 -3.65 -12.91 11.77
CA LYS A 68 -3.28 -12.10 12.94
C LYS A 68 -1.91 -12.49 13.48
N THR A 69 -1.59 -13.78 13.56
CA THR A 69 -0.25 -14.26 13.95
C THR A 69 0.83 -13.73 13.02
N HIS A 70 0.64 -13.80 11.70
CA HIS A 70 1.59 -13.26 10.74
C HIS A 70 1.75 -11.74 10.84
N TYR A 71 0.66 -11.03 11.11
CA TYR A 71 0.69 -9.58 11.30
C TYR A 71 1.43 -9.19 12.59
N ILE A 72 1.23 -9.93 13.70
CA ILE A 72 1.98 -9.74 14.95
C ILE A 72 3.48 -9.90 14.70
N VAL A 73 3.90 -10.95 13.99
CA VAL A 73 5.31 -11.16 13.61
C VAL A 73 5.84 -9.99 12.78
N ALA A 74 5.06 -9.49 11.81
CA ALA A 74 5.45 -8.33 11.01
C ALA A 74 5.62 -7.06 11.85
N ILE A 75 4.75 -6.83 12.84
CA ILE A 75 4.87 -5.71 13.77
C ILE A 75 6.17 -5.82 14.57
N THR A 76 6.48 -6.98 15.15
CA THR A 76 7.69 -7.15 15.98
C THR A 76 8.98 -7.10 15.18
N LEU A 77 8.95 -7.56 13.92
CA LEU A 77 10.06 -7.40 12.99
C LEU A 77 10.29 -5.93 12.61
N SER A 78 9.21 -5.17 12.33
CA SER A 78 9.31 -3.71 12.12
C SER A 78 9.92 -3.03 13.33
N TYR A 79 9.44 -3.37 14.54
CA TYR A 79 9.99 -2.87 15.79
C TYR A 79 11.47 -3.19 15.96
N ALA A 80 11.90 -4.41 15.64
CA ALA A 80 13.31 -4.78 15.75
C ALA A 80 14.21 -3.94 14.82
N ASN A 81 13.65 -3.36 13.76
CA ASN A 81 14.35 -2.47 12.84
C ASN A 81 14.31 -0.99 13.26
N ASP A 82 13.16 -0.49 13.73
CA ASP A 82 12.96 0.94 14.03
C ASP A 82 13.07 1.31 15.53
N GLY A 83 12.92 0.35 16.43
CA GLY A 83 12.92 0.56 17.88
C GLY A 83 11.69 1.33 18.41
N ASP A 84 10.67 1.58 17.59
CA ASP A 84 9.51 2.39 17.93
C ASP A 84 8.44 1.55 18.64
N VAL A 85 8.58 1.42 19.96
CA VAL A 85 7.63 0.67 20.81
C VAL A 85 6.22 1.26 20.72
N ILE A 86 6.10 2.59 20.65
CA ILE A 86 4.78 3.26 20.66
C ILE A 86 4.01 2.91 19.38
N ARG A 87 4.67 2.97 18.22
CA ARG A 87 4.09 2.58 16.95
C ARG A 87 3.74 1.10 16.88
N ALA A 88 4.57 0.24 17.44
CA ALA A 88 4.31 -1.19 17.49
C ALA A 88 3.09 -1.51 18.37
N VAL A 89 3.00 -0.89 19.55
CA VAL A 89 1.85 -1.05 20.45
C VAL A 89 0.57 -0.52 19.82
N ASP A 90 0.59 0.64 19.17
CA ASP A 90 -0.60 1.19 18.47
C ASP A 90 -1.13 0.22 17.40
N ARG A 91 -0.22 -0.40 16.62
CA ARG A 91 -0.59 -1.43 15.64
C ARG A 91 -1.19 -2.67 16.29
N LEU A 92 -0.64 -3.14 17.42
CA LEU A 92 -1.17 -4.30 18.16
C LEU A 92 -2.55 -4.00 18.77
N VAL A 93 -2.77 -2.79 19.27
CA VAL A 93 -4.09 -2.37 19.79
C VAL A 93 -5.12 -2.35 18.65
N ASN A 94 -4.75 -1.86 17.46
CA ASN A 94 -5.61 -1.85 16.29
C ASN A 94 -5.97 -3.25 15.75
N LEU A 95 -5.24 -4.31 16.15
CA LEU A 95 -5.60 -5.70 15.85
C LEU A 95 -6.76 -6.22 16.69
N GLN A 96 -7.13 -5.49 17.75
CA GLN A 96 -8.18 -5.87 18.71
C GLN A 96 -7.99 -7.31 19.18
N LEU A 97 -6.78 -7.59 19.70
CA LEU A 97 -6.47 -8.87 20.33
C LEU A 97 -7.22 -9.00 21.66
N GLU A 98 -7.53 -10.23 22.04
CA GLU A 98 -8.14 -10.48 23.33
C GLU A 98 -7.09 -10.29 24.44
N GLY A 99 -7.36 -9.40 25.40
CA GLY A 99 -6.48 -9.17 26.54
C GLY A 99 -5.39 -8.12 26.30
N ASP A 100 -4.22 -8.32 26.92
CA ASP A 100 -3.10 -7.38 26.81
C ASP A 100 -2.35 -7.59 25.48
N PRO A 101 -2.24 -6.57 24.61
CA PRO A 101 -1.59 -6.70 23.30
C PRO A 101 -0.13 -7.12 23.38
N ILE A 102 0.60 -6.75 24.44
CA ILE A 102 2.01 -7.13 24.58
C ILE A 102 2.13 -8.58 25.05
N GLN A 103 1.30 -9.02 25.99
CA GLN A 103 1.22 -10.42 26.38
C GLN A 103 0.82 -11.32 25.20
N ALA A 104 -0.11 -10.88 24.36
CA ALA A 104 -0.51 -11.63 23.16
C ALA A 104 0.67 -11.90 22.20
N VAL A 105 1.69 -11.02 22.16
CA VAL A 105 2.93 -11.27 21.41
C VAL A 105 3.74 -12.40 22.05
N ALA A 106 3.86 -12.42 23.38
CA ALA A 106 4.57 -13.48 24.10
C ALA A 106 3.89 -14.84 23.91
N ASP A 107 2.55 -14.85 23.95
CA ASP A 107 1.75 -16.05 23.72
C ASP A 107 1.89 -16.53 22.27
N THR A 108 1.83 -15.62 21.30
CA THR A 108 2.06 -15.93 19.88
C THR A 108 3.48 -16.48 19.64
N ALA A 109 4.50 -15.92 20.31
CA ALA A 109 5.86 -16.42 20.22
C ALA A 109 5.97 -17.85 20.77
N CYS A 110 5.24 -18.17 21.84
CA CYS A 110 5.16 -19.51 22.41
C CYS A 110 4.53 -20.52 21.43
N ASP A 111 3.40 -20.16 20.82
CA ASP A 111 2.74 -20.99 19.80
C ASP A 111 3.65 -21.25 18.60
N LEU A 112 4.36 -20.22 18.13
CA LEU A 112 5.31 -20.35 17.03
C LEU A 112 6.55 -21.17 17.42
N ALA A 113 7.09 -21.00 18.63
CA ALA A 113 8.24 -21.73 19.13
C ALA A 113 8.00 -23.24 19.28
N THR A 114 6.76 -23.63 19.59
CA THR A 114 6.36 -25.05 19.71
C THR A 114 5.98 -25.68 18.38
N SER A 115 5.92 -24.88 17.31
CA SER A 115 5.68 -25.34 15.94
C SER A 115 7.00 -25.48 15.16
N GLY A 116 6.94 -26.03 13.94
CA GLY A 116 8.10 -26.08 13.02
C GLY A 116 8.55 -24.70 12.48
N TYR A 117 7.98 -23.60 12.98
CA TYR A 117 8.37 -22.24 12.58
C TYR A 117 9.82 -21.91 12.97
N ALA A 118 10.27 -22.38 14.14
CA ALA A 118 11.62 -22.16 14.66
C ALA A 118 12.71 -22.97 13.91
N ASP A 119 12.34 -23.94 13.08
CA ASP A 119 13.28 -24.82 12.35
C ASP A 119 14.08 -24.09 11.25
N THR A 120 13.68 -22.85 10.93
CA THR A 120 14.35 -22.02 9.93
C THR A 120 15.01 -20.81 10.56
N GLU A 121 16.16 -20.37 10.02
CA GLU A 121 16.85 -19.16 10.50
C GLU A 121 15.95 -17.92 10.49
N ARG A 122 15.08 -17.79 9.49
CA ARG A 122 14.11 -16.68 9.38
C ARG A 122 13.08 -16.71 10.50
N GLY A 123 12.51 -17.88 10.79
CA GLY A 123 11.54 -18.04 11.87
C GLY A 123 12.17 -17.87 13.25
N LEU A 124 13.40 -18.37 13.44
CA LEU A 124 14.15 -18.16 14.66
C LEU A 124 14.48 -16.68 14.91
N ASN A 125 14.90 -15.94 13.86
CA ASN A 125 15.12 -14.49 13.95
C ASN A 125 13.85 -13.72 14.25
N ALA A 126 12.71 -14.13 13.69
CA ALA A 126 11.41 -13.55 14.02
C ALA A 126 11.07 -13.77 15.51
N LEU A 127 11.30 -14.97 16.06
CA LEU A 127 11.08 -15.24 17.49
C LEU A 127 11.97 -14.38 18.38
N TYR A 128 13.23 -14.16 18.02
CA TYR A 128 14.10 -13.20 18.72
C TYR A 128 13.59 -11.76 18.67
N SER A 129 13.01 -11.34 17.54
CA SER A 129 12.37 -10.01 17.44
C SER A 129 11.20 -9.87 18.41
N MET A 130 10.39 -10.93 18.56
CA MET A 130 9.25 -10.96 19.47
C MET A 130 9.71 -10.93 20.93
N MET A 131 10.69 -11.76 21.32
CA MET A 131 11.29 -11.75 22.67
C MET A 131 11.86 -10.38 23.04
N ARG A 132 12.59 -9.73 22.11
CA ARG A 132 13.13 -8.37 22.32
C ARG A 132 12.06 -7.30 22.37
N PHE A 133 10.91 -7.54 21.75
CA PHE A 133 9.74 -6.69 21.91
C PHE A 133 9.22 -6.84 23.33
N TYR A 134 8.62 -7.97 23.71
CA TYR A 134 7.85 -8.07 24.95
C TYR A 134 8.67 -8.07 26.26
N GLY A 135 9.92 -8.53 26.23
CA GLY A 135 10.76 -8.70 27.42
C GLY A 135 10.98 -7.41 28.22
N PRO A 136 11.45 -6.30 27.59
CA PRO A 136 11.62 -5.01 28.28
C PRO A 136 10.33 -4.40 28.84
N GLN A 137 9.14 -4.86 28.43
CA GLN A 137 7.86 -4.44 28.99
C GLN A 137 7.40 -5.30 30.16
N GLY A 138 8.27 -6.19 30.67
CA GLY A 138 7.98 -7.03 31.82
C GLY A 138 7.01 -8.18 31.51
N ARG A 139 6.90 -8.56 30.24
CA ARG A 139 6.16 -9.75 29.80
C ARG A 139 7.13 -10.90 29.53
N SER A 140 6.62 -12.11 29.59
CA SER A 140 7.38 -13.35 29.35
C SER A 140 6.45 -14.43 28.80
N GLY A 141 7.00 -15.38 28.04
CA GLY A 141 6.28 -16.51 27.47
C GLY A 141 7.14 -17.76 27.40
N CYS A 142 6.56 -18.91 27.01
CA CYS A 142 7.31 -20.17 26.97
C CYS A 142 8.47 -20.15 25.95
N ALA A 143 8.41 -19.27 24.94
CA ALA A 143 9.47 -19.10 23.96
C ALA A 143 10.81 -18.68 24.59
N ASP A 144 10.78 -17.95 25.71
CA ASP A 144 11.98 -17.52 26.45
C ASP A 144 12.80 -18.74 26.92
N GLU A 145 12.11 -19.79 27.36
CA GLU A 145 12.71 -21.03 27.85
C GLU A 145 13.09 -21.99 26.72
N LEU A 146 12.24 -22.10 25.68
CA LEU A 146 12.43 -23.05 24.58
C LEU A 146 13.57 -22.66 23.65
N ILE A 147 13.77 -21.36 23.41
CA ILE A 147 14.72 -20.86 22.41
C ILE A 147 15.95 -20.25 23.09
N GLY A 148 15.79 -19.73 24.30
CA GLY A 148 16.81 -18.95 25.00
C GLY A 148 16.92 -17.54 24.41
N VAL A 149 16.95 -16.52 25.28
CA VAL A 149 17.09 -15.13 24.85
C VAL A 149 18.56 -14.86 24.49
N PRO A 150 18.89 -14.42 23.27
CA PRO A 150 20.24 -13.97 22.95
C PRO A 150 20.51 -12.69 23.75
N PRO A 151 21.70 -12.53 24.34
CA PRO A 151 22.00 -11.38 25.18
C PRO A 151 21.71 -10.09 24.41
N ALA A 152 20.96 -9.18 25.05
CA ALA A 152 20.76 -7.84 24.52
C ALA A 152 22.13 -7.24 24.22
N ALA A 153 22.31 -6.69 23.01
CA ALA A 153 23.46 -5.84 22.74
C ALA A 153 23.51 -4.74 23.82
N PRO A 154 24.70 -4.38 24.33
CA PRO A 154 24.81 -3.52 25.51
C PRO A 154 24.10 -2.19 25.24
N THR A 155 23.02 -1.96 25.99
CA THR A 155 22.42 -0.65 26.12
C THR A 155 23.46 0.24 26.76
N ILE A 156 23.95 1.25 26.03
CA ILE A 156 24.72 2.33 26.64
C ILE A 156 23.78 2.96 27.68
N PRO A 157 24.10 2.94 28.99
CA PRO A 157 23.24 3.57 29.97
C PRO A 157 23.15 5.06 29.64
N ALA A 158 21.94 5.52 29.31
CA ALA A 158 21.63 6.93 29.32
C ALA A 158 21.90 7.43 30.75
N LEU A 159 22.84 8.38 30.88
CA LEU A 159 23.15 9.04 32.13
C LEU A 159 21.86 9.63 32.71
N ALA A 160 21.31 8.96 33.73
CA ALA A 160 20.24 9.49 34.54
C ALA A 160 20.76 10.77 35.22
N GLN A 161 20.30 11.93 34.75
CA GLN A 161 20.53 13.18 35.47
C GLN A 161 19.68 13.11 36.75
N ASN A 162 20.36 12.94 37.87
CA ASN A 162 19.76 12.98 39.20
C ASN A 162 19.09 14.35 39.40
N PRO A 163 17.81 14.44 39.79
CA PRO A 163 17.17 15.73 40.00
C PRO A 163 17.85 16.45 41.17
N THR A 164 18.47 17.60 40.89
CA THR A 164 19.00 18.51 41.91
C THR A 164 17.85 18.94 42.84
N PRO A 165 18.00 18.83 44.17
CA PRO A 165 16.95 19.22 45.10
C PRO A 165 16.65 20.72 44.99
N THR A 166 15.40 21.05 44.69
CA THR A 166 14.89 22.42 44.63
C THR A 166 14.63 22.91 46.05
N LEU A 167 15.27 24.02 46.44
CA LEU A 167 15.02 24.67 47.73
C LEU A 167 13.64 25.36 47.72
N THR A 168 12.89 25.17 48.79
CA THR A 168 11.57 25.79 49.01
C THR A 168 11.70 27.31 49.14
N PRO A 169 10.91 28.12 48.41
CA PRO A 169 10.95 29.57 48.53
C PRO A 169 10.22 30.05 49.81
N PRO A 170 10.69 31.13 50.47
CA PRO A 170 10.02 31.72 51.62
C PRO A 170 8.80 32.58 51.22
N ALA A 171 7.90 32.79 52.19
CA ALA A 171 6.62 33.46 52.01
C ALA A 171 6.74 34.95 51.62
N SER A 172 5.83 35.33 50.72
CA SER A 172 5.61 36.61 50.05
C SER A 172 5.25 37.81 50.95
N LYS A 173 5.71 39.02 50.56
CA LYS A 173 4.92 40.28 50.61
C LYS A 173 5.22 41.20 49.39
N THR A 174 4.16 41.41 48.59
CA THR A 174 3.67 42.53 47.71
C THR A 174 4.44 43.87 47.65
N PRO A 175 4.25 44.77 46.63
CA PRO A 175 4.17 44.68 45.15
C PRO A 175 5.11 45.70 44.43
N THR A 176 5.45 45.53 43.14
CA THR A 176 5.78 46.66 42.22
C THR A 176 5.53 46.22 40.78
N LEU A 177 4.79 47.04 40.04
CA LEU A 177 4.49 46.86 38.62
C LEU A 177 5.75 47.10 37.77
N THR A 178 6.25 46.04 37.15
CA THR A 178 7.39 46.05 36.21
C THR A 178 6.87 45.60 34.84
N PRO A 179 7.29 46.23 33.72
CA PRO A 179 6.70 45.99 32.41
C PRO A 179 6.86 44.52 31.97
N VAL A 180 5.77 43.96 31.45
CA VAL A 180 5.71 42.61 30.88
C VAL A 180 6.59 42.57 29.63
N LEU A 181 7.82 42.07 29.77
CA LEU A 181 8.55 41.51 28.64
C LEU A 181 7.84 40.19 28.28
N ARG A 182 7.10 40.21 27.19
CA ARG A 182 6.50 39.01 26.60
C ARG A 182 7.65 38.04 26.29
N PRO A 183 7.66 36.81 26.82
CA PRO A 183 8.63 35.82 26.39
C PRO A 183 8.39 35.53 24.91
N THR A 184 9.32 35.96 24.07
CA THR A 184 9.43 35.48 22.70
C THR A 184 9.77 34.00 22.78
N ALA A 185 8.88 33.13 22.31
CA ALA A 185 9.17 31.71 22.19
C ALA A 185 10.37 31.56 21.26
N SER A 186 11.53 31.21 21.81
CA SER A 186 12.63 30.67 21.01
C SER A 186 12.12 29.38 20.36
N PRO A 187 12.24 29.22 19.02
CA PRO A 187 11.88 27.98 18.38
C PRO A 187 12.75 26.86 18.94
N VAL A 188 12.11 25.87 19.57
CA VAL A 188 12.76 24.61 19.94
C VAL A 188 13.24 23.98 18.62
N GLN A 189 14.55 23.83 18.47
CA GLN A 189 15.10 23.09 17.34
C GLN A 189 14.79 21.61 17.57
N VAL A 190 13.81 21.09 16.83
CA VAL A 190 13.51 19.66 16.75
C VAL A 190 14.65 19.02 15.98
N ILE A 191 15.60 18.42 16.70
CA ILE A 191 16.61 17.56 16.09
C ILE A 191 15.92 16.23 15.82
N ILE A 192 15.44 16.06 14.58
CA ILE A 192 14.94 14.78 14.10
C ILE A 192 16.17 13.86 13.99
N PRO A 193 16.20 12.68 14.63
CA PRO A 193 17.27 11.71 14.41
C PRO A 193 17.30 11.36 12.93
N THR A 194 18.33 11.80 12.21
CA THR A 194 18.58 11.38 10.84
C THR A 194 19.10 9.95 10.90
N VAL A 195 18.17 8.98 10.84
CA VAL A 195 18.51 7.58 10.57
C VAL A 195 19.30 7.57 9.26
N PRO A 196 20.56 7.08 9.23
CA PRO A 196 21.29 6.95 7.97
C PRO A 196 20.47 6.05 7.04
N PRO A 197 20.23 6.46 5.77
CA PRO A 197 19.36 5.74 4.87
C PRO A 197 19.87 4.31 4.72
N GLN A 198 19.08 3.34 5.20
CA GLN A 198 19.25 1.96 4.82
C GLN A 198 18.80 1.92 3.35
N ASN A 199 19.75 1.89 2.41
CA ASN A 199 19.45 1.83 0.98
C ASN A 199 18.85 0.45 0.68
N THR A 200 17.58 0.26 1.01
CA THR A 200 16.81 -0.93 0.66
C THR A 200 16.46 -0.95 -0.82
N PHE A 201 16.53 0.20 -1.52
CA PHE A 201 16.33 0.31 -2.95
C PHE A 201 17.45 1.12 -3.62
N ALA A 202 17.82 0.68 -4.82
CA ALA A 202 18.77 1.35 -5.69
C ALA A 202 18.10 1.82 -6.99
N LEU A 203 18.52 2.98 -7.50
CA LEU A 203 18.16 3.45 -8.84
C LEU A 203 18.81 2.52 -9.87
N ILE A 204 18.00 1.93 -10.75
CA ILE A 204 18.48 1.12 -11.88
C ILE A 204 18.76 2.03 -13.07
N ASP A 205 17.78 2.85 -13.44
CA ASP A 205 17.91 3.82 -14.51
C ASP A 205 16.85 4.92 -14.45
N ALA A 206 17.11 6.00 -15.18
CA ALA A 206 16.21 7.12 -15.41
C ALA A 206 16.27 7.52 -16.89
N ASN A 207 15.40 6.94 -17.71
CA ASN A 207 15.39 7.16 -19.15
C ASN A 207 14.42 8.27 -19.54
N THR A 208 14.74 9.03 -20.59
CA THR A 208 13.84 10.06 -21.14
C THR A 208 13.00 9.53 -22.30
N PHE A 209 11.80 10.07 -22.47
CA PHE A 209 11.00 9.89 -23.67
C PHE A 209 10.20 11.16 -23.99
N CYS A 210 9.77 11.29 -25.25
CA CYS A 210 9.03 12.44 -25.76
C CYS A 210 7.72 11.96 -26.40
N ASP A 211 6.59 12.23 -25.75
CA ASP A 211 5.26 11.72 -26.12
C ASP A 211 4.20 12.80 -25.81
N VAL A 212 3.27 13.03 -26.73
CA VAL A 212 2.22 14.05 -26.56
C VAL A 212 1.12 13.64 -25.59
N ALA A 213 0.81 12.34 -25.50
CA ALA A 213 -0.17 11.82 -24.56
C ALA A 213 0.37 11.78 -23.13
N ARG A 214 1.69 11.72 -22.97
CA ARG A 214 2.40 11.71 -21.68
C ARG A 214 3.45 12.80 -21.65
N SER A 215 3.01 14.04 -21.79
CA SER A 215 3.86 15.24 -21.75
C SER A 215 4.25 15.61 -20.32
N GLY A 216 5.54 15.79 -20.05
CA GLY A 216 6.03 16.30 -18.77
C GLY A 216 5.74 15.39 -17.58
N LEU A 217 5.71 14.07 -17.78
CA LEU A 217 5.39 13.08 -16.75
C LEU A 217 6.64 12.36 -16.28
N ILE A 218 6.79 12.17 -14.96
CA ILE A 218 7.77 11.25 -14.39
C ILE A 218 7.03 9.95 -14.06
N GLU A 219 7.26 8.89 -14.84
CA GLU A 219 6.82 7.53 -14.56
C GLU A 219 7.84 6.88 -13.62
N VAL A 220 7.41 6.39 -12.47
CA VAL A 220 8.27 5.67 -11.51
C VAL A 220 7.79 4.23 -11.38
N TYR A 221 8.74 3.29 -11.43
CA TYR A 221 8.50 1.87 -11.22
C TYR A 221 9.40 1.33 -10.12
N VAL A 222 8.83 0.60 -9.17
CA VAL A 222 9.58 -0.06 -8.09
C VAL A 222 9.41 -1.57 -8.18
N TYR A 223 10.54 -2.30 -8.19
CA TYR A 223 10.58 -3.76 -8.29
C TYR A 223 11.33 -4.40 -7.12
N GLU A 224 10.99 -5.66 -6.84
CA GLU A 224 11.71 -6.54 -5.93
C GLU A 224 13.13 -6.84 -6.42
N LEU A 225 13.95 -7.47 -5.57
CA LEU A 225 15.36 -7.79 -5.86
C LEU A 225 15.55 -8.57 -7.18
N ASN A 226 14.58 -9.43 -7.54
CA ASN A 226 14.59 -10.21 -8.78
C ASN A 226 14.20 -9.39 -10.04
N GLY A 227 13.68 -8.17 -9.88
CA GLY A 227 13.23 -7.29 -10.96
C GLY A 227 11.90 -7.68 -11.63
N SER A 228 11.25 -8.76 -11.20
CA SER A 228 10.05 -9.33 -11.85
C SER A 228 8.75 -8.94 -11.19
N VAL A 229 8.76 -8.72 -9.88
CA VAL A 229 7.56 -8.40 -9.10
C VAL A 229 7.57 -6.91 -8.75
N GLY A 230 6.49 -6.22 -9.09
CA GLY A 230 6.29 -4.82 -8.74
C GLY A 230 5.88 -4.64 -7.29
N VAL A 231 6.46 -3.67 -6.60
CA VAL A 231 6.18 -3.42 -5.18
C VAL A 231 5.19 -2.25 -5.04
N PRO A 232 3.93 -2.51 -4.65
CA PRO A 232 2.95 -1.44 -4.40
C PRO A 232 3.20 -0.75 -3.06
N GLY A 233 2.57 0.41 -2.86
CA GLY A 233 2.61 1.16 -1.60
C GLY A 233 3.92 1.87 -1.29
N GLN A 234 4.85 1.92 -2.24
CA GLN A 234 6.15 2.54 -2.03
C GLN A 234 6.09 4.06 -2.20
N ALA A 235 6.53 4.78 -1.17
CA ALA A 235 6.57 6.24 -1.16
C ALA A 235 7.69 6.75 -2.06
N ILE A 236 7.33 7.55 -3.04
CA ILE A 236 8.24 8.26 -3.92
C ILE A 236 8.13 9.74 -3.63
N ARG A 237 9.27 10.41 -3.56
CA ARG A 237 9.37 11.84 -3.32
C ARG A 237 9.94 12.55 -4.55
N ALA A 238 9.24 13.59 -4.98
CA ALA A 238 9.75 14.58 -5.93
C ALA A 238 10.01 15.91 -5.22
N ARG A 239 11.27 16.37 -5.28
CA ARG A 239 11.69 17.68 -4.76
C ARG A 239 12.01 18.60 -5.92
N GLY A 240 11.26 19.69 -6.06
CA GLY A 240 11.38 20.61 -7.19
C GLY A 240 10.31 21.70 -7.19
N GLY A 241 10.54 22.79 -7.91
CA GLY A 241 9.57 23.89 -8.02
C GLY A 241 9.31 24.67 -6.72
N GLY A 242 10.26 24.68 -5.79
CA GLY A 242 10.13 25.37 -4.50
C GLY A 242 9.43 24.57 -3.39
N GLY A 243 9.15 23.28 -3.62
CA GLY A 243 8.53 22.40 -2.65
C GLY A 243 8.87 20.92 -2.83
N GLU A 244 8.14 20.09 -2.10
CA GLU A 244 8.23 18.64 -2.10
C GLU A 244 6.85 18.04 -2.34
N SER A 245 6.78 16.94 -3.06
CA SER A 245 5.55 16.15 -3.27
C SER A 245 5.84 14.68 -3.08
N VAL A 246 4.95 13.98 -2.38
CA VAL A 246 5.05 12.54 -2.14
C VAL A 246 3.87 11.84 -2.82
N PHE A 247 4.17 10.75 -3.52
CA PHE A 247 3.21 9.93 -4.27
C PHE A 247 3.59 8.45 -4.12
N PHE A 248 2.68 7.53 -4.42
CA PHE A 248 2.84 6.11 -4.08
C PHE A 248 2.65 5.18 -5.27
N THR A 249 3.40 4.07 -5.29
CA THR A 249 3.21 3.00 -6.28
C THR A 249 1.94 2.19 -6.03
N GLY A 250 1.35 1.65 -7.09
CA GLY A 250 0.21 0.73 -7.02
C GLY A 250 -1.16 1.41 -6.89
N LEU A 251 -1.21 2.74 -6.87
CA LEU A 251 -2.47 3.50 -6.83
C LEU A 251 -3.20 3.59 -8.20
N LYS A 252 -2.62 3.00 -9.26
CA LYS A 252 -3.20 2.94 -10.61
C LYS A 252 -3.26 1.49 -11.09
N PRO A 253 -4.34 0.74 -10.77
CA PRO A 253 -4.45 -0.69 -11.09
C PRO A 253 -4.25 -1.01 -12.57
N GLU A 254 -4.68 -0.13 -13.47
CA GLU A 254 -4.55 -0.27 -14.92
C GLU A 254 -3.10 -0.18 -15.44
N ARG A 255 -2.17 0.31 -14.61
CA ARG A 255 -0.74 0.42 -14.91
C ARG A 255 0.12 -0.60 -14.15
N GLY A 256 -0.48 -1.35 -13.25
CA GLY A 256 0.17 -2.38 -12.44
C GLY A 256 0.71 -1.90 -11.10
N PRO A 257 1.12 -2.84 -10.22
CA PRO A 257 1.44 -2.55 -8.82
C PRO A 257 2.73 -1.74 -8.62
N ALA A 258 3.66 -1.78 -9.57
CA ALA A 258 4.92 -1.03 -9.49
C ALA A 258 4.78 0.47 -9.81
N TYR A 259 3.67 0.88 -10.43
CA TYR A 259 3.59 2.17 -11.11
C TYR A 259 3.17 3.31 -10.18
N ALA A 260 3.88 4.42 -10.29
CA ALA A 260 3.48 5.73 -9.79
C ALA A 260 3.80 6.80 -10.84
N ASP A 261 3.13 7.94 -10.79
CA ASP A 261 3.48 9.06 -11.64
C ASP A 261 3.40 10.42 -10.95
N PHE A 262 4.13 11.37 -11.53
CA PHE A 262 4.14 12.75 -11.09
C PHE A 262 4.14 13.69 -12.30
N GLN A 263 3.22 14.64 -12.31
CA GLN A 263 3.13 15.66 -13.36
C GLN A 263 4.09 16.80 -13.04
N MET A 264 5.08 17.01 -13.90
CA MET A 264 6.02 18.12 -13.77
C MET A 264 5.39 19.43 -14.21
N THR A 265 5.86 20.52 -13.60
CA THR A 265 5.62 21.88 -14.08
C THR A 265 6.70 22.27 -15.08
N ALA A 266 6.31 22.81 -16.24
CA ALA A 266 7.23 23.21 -17.29
C ALA A 266 8.29 24.21 -16.77
N GLY A 267 9.54 24.02 -17.19
CA GLY A 267 10.68 24.85 -16.79
C GLY A 267 11.21 24.58 -15.37
N GLN A 268 10.65 23.61 -14.63
CA GLN A 268 11.15 23.22 -13.31
C GLN A 268 12.05 21.98 -13.38
N SER A 269 12.89 21.80 -12.36
CA SER A 269 13.72 20.63 -12.16
C SER A 269 13.31 19.86 -10.90
N TYR A 270 13.39 18.54 -10.97
CA TYR A 270 12.95 17.63 -9.93
C TYR A 270 14.03 16.61 -9.59
N ILE A 271 14.29 16.42 -8.30
CA ILE A 271 15.10 15.31 -7.78
C ILE A 271 14.13 14.28 -7.21
N ILE A 272 14.30 13.03 -7.64
CA ILE A 272 13.48 11.89 -7.21
C ILE A 272 14.27 11.04 -6.23
N ASP A 273 13.59 10.60 -5.17
CA ASP A 273 14.13 9.65 -4.19
C ASP A 273 13.01 8.82 -3.54
N MET A 274 13.39 7.73 -2.86
CA MET A 274 12.50 6.98 -1.98
C MET A 274 12.86 7.35 -0.53
N PRO A 275 12.03 8.14 0.18
CA PRO A 275 12.38 8.66 1.51
C PRO A 275 12.79 7.55 2.48
N GLY A 276 14.03 7.63 2.98
CA GLY A 276 14.59 6.67 3.93
C GLY A 276 14.91 5.28 3.36
N GLN A 277 14.69 5.06 2.06
CA GLN A 277 14.83 3.76 1.40
C GLN A 277 15.80 3.77 0.21
N SER A 278 16.01 4.91 -0.44
CA SER A 278 17.01 5.07 -1.50
C SER A 278 17.71 6.42 -1.41
N GLN A 279 18.90 6.50 -2.01
CA GLN A 279 19.56 7.78 -2.24
C GLN A 279 18.83 8.57 -3.34
N PRO A 280 18.84 9.91 -3.25
CA PRO A 280 18.36 10.75 -4.33
C PRO A 280 19.13 10.53 -5.62
N ILE A 281 18.44 10.63 -6.75
CA ILE A 281 19.09 10.61 -8.05
C ILE A 281 20.10 11.76 -8.15
N ASP A 282 21.27 11.49 -8.73
CA ASP A 282 22.34 12.49 -8.85
C ASP A 282 22.00 13.59 -9.85
N GLN A 283 21.24 13.24 -10.90
CA GLN A 283 20.92 14.14 -12.00
C GLN A 283 19.46 14.62 -11.90
N PRO A 284 19.21 15.94 -11.79
CA PRO A 284 17.87 16.46 -11.71
C PRO A 284 17.13 16.29 -13.05
N LEU A 285 15.88 15.83 -12.98
CA LEU A 285 14.99 15.66 -14.12
C LEU A 285 14.37 17.01 -14.47
N GLN A 286 14.54 17.48 -15.70
CA GLN A 286 14.14 18.83 -16.12
C GLN A 286 12.91 18.77 -17.01
N ALA A 287 11.91 19.59 -16.73
CA ALA A 287 10.72 19.73 -17.55
C ALA A 287 10.97 20.68 -18.73
N VAL A 288 11.83 20.27 -19.67
CA VAL A 288 12.18 21.05 -20.87
C VAL A 288 11.37 20.62 -22.10
N PRO A 289 11.15 21.52 -23.07
CA PRO A 289 10.51 21.17 -24.34
C PRO A 289 11.31 20.12 -25.11
N CYS A 290 10.61 19.19 -25.75
CA CYS A 290 11.16 18.24 -26.72
C CYS A 290 10.24 18.13 -27.95
N THR A 291 10.80 17.72 -29.08
CA THR A 291 10.05 17.55 -30.33
C THR A 291 9.90 16.06 -30.63
N THR A 292 8.67 15.60 -30.87
CA THR A 292 8.41 14.20 -31.24
C THR A 292 8.91 13.92 -32.66
N PRO A 293 9.04 12.63 -33.06
CA PRO A 293 9.40 12.27 -34.44
C PRO A 293 8.46 12.88 -35.50
N ASP A 294 7.19 13.11 -35.13
CA ASP A 294 6.16 13.71 -35.99
C ASP A 294 6.21 15.25 -36.01
N GLY A 295 7.20 15.87 -35.37
CA GLY A 295 7.41 17.32 -35.37
C GLY A 295 6.56 18.10 -34.34
N GLN A 296 5.84 17.43 -33.44
CA GLN A 296 5.04 18.09 -32.41
C GLN A 296 5.90 18.49 -31.21
N GLN A 297 5.71 19.71 -30.69
CA GLN A 297 6.36 20.15 -29.46
C GLN A 297 5.59 19.67 -28.23
N THR A 298 6.30 19.09 -27.27
CA THR A 298 5.79 18.61 -25.98
C THR A 298 6.84 18.83 -24.89
N THR A 299 6.57 18.45 -23.65
CA THR A 299 7.57 18.47 -22.57
C THR A 299 8.16 17.08 -22.39
N ILE A 300 9.48 17.00 -22.18
CA ILE A 300 10.17 15.73 -21.95
C ILE A 300 9.62 15.02 -20.73
N SER A 301 9.53 13.70 -20.82
CA SER A 301 9.05 12.81 -19.77
C SER A 301 10.13 11.82 -19.40
N TYR A 302 10.02 11.27 -18.20
CA TYR A 302 11.04 10.39 -17.63
C TYR A 302 10.43 9.08 -17.18
N ARG A 303 11.19 8.00 -17.30
CA ARG A 303 10.91 6.70 -16.72
C ARG A 303 12.04 6.32 -15.78
N VAL A 304 11.73 6.33 -14.49
CA VAL A 304 12.65 6.04 -13.40
C VAL A 304 12.33 4.66 -12.84
N ARG A 305 13.34 3.80 -12.71
CA ARG A 305 13.17 2.46 -12.13
C ARG A 305 14.04 2.28 -10.90
N PHE A 306 13.40 1.87 -9.81
CA PHE A 306 14.06 1.43 -8.59
C PHE A 306 13.93 -0.08 -8.45
N ARG A 307 14.93 -0.69 -7.82
CA ARG A 307 14.94 -2.11 -7.47
C ARG A 307 15.41 -2.27 -6.05
N ALA A 308 14.84 -3.23 -5.31
CA ALA A 308 15.36 -3.56 -4.01
C ALA A 308 16.86 -3.93 -4.10
N SER A 309 17.66 -3.42 -3.17
CA SER A 309 19.06 -3.76 -2.94
C SER A 309 19.14 -4.58 -1.66
N GLY A 310 19.65 -5.81 -1.80
CA GLY A 310 19.92 -6.72 -0.68
C GLY A 310 21.29 -6.47 -0.07
#